data_AF-A0A933C4N0-F1
#
_entry.id   AF-A0A933C4N0-F1
#
_cell.length_a   1.000
_cell.length_b   1.000
_cell.length_c   1.000
_cell.angle_alpha   90.00
_cell.angle_beta   90.00
_cell.angle_gamma   90.00
#
_symmetry.space_group_name_H-M   'P 1'
#
loop_
_entity.id
_entity.type
_entity.pdbx_description
1 polymer ?
#
loop_
_entity_poly.entity_id
_entity_poly.type
_entity_poly.pdbx_seq_one_letter_code
_entity_poly.pdbx_strand_id
1 'polypeptide(L)' 'MQEVREELALGTDIVCVPIHVLVCQTCGERYYDRKTMRHLEEVERQLREGNGRLREVGRVLMYG' A
#
# COMPACT_ATOMS: atom_id res chain seq x y z
N MET A 1 -13.94 2.64 -10.45
CA MET A 1 -12.92 2.00 -9.58
C MET A 1 -11.58 2.13 -10.28
N GLN A 2 -10.56 2.57 -9.58
CA GLN A 2 -9.24 2.88 -10.12
C GLN A 2 -8.20 2.10 -9.33
N GLU A 3 -7.16 1.62 -10.01
CA GLU A 3 -5.99 1.04 -9.35
C GLU A 3 -5.14 2.16 -8.75
N VAL A 4 -4.84 2.04 -7.46
CA VAL A 4 -3.92 2.92 -6.74
C VAL A 4 -2.89 2.06 -6.00
N ARG A 5 -1.75 2.67 -5.67
CA ARG A 5 -0.71 2.04 -4.85
C ARG A 5 -0.80 2.63 -3.45
N GLU A 6 -1.18 1.82 -2.48
CA GLU A 6 -1.05 2.19 -1.07
C GLU A 6 0.36 1.93 -0.58
N GLU A 7 0.87 2.84 0.22
CA GLU A 7 2.21 2.78 0.78
C GLU A 7 2.13 2.31 2.22
N LEU A 8 2.73 1.16 2.51
CA LEU A 8 2.89 0.64 3.86
C LEU A 8 4.35 0.81 4.28
N ALA A 9 4.58 1.50 5.39
CA ALA A 9 5.91 1.63 5.97
C ALA A 9 6.27 0.35 6.73
N LEU A 10 7.46 -0.21 6.44
CA LEU A 10 8.03 -1.36 7.13
C LEU A 10 9.45 -1.00 7.58
N GLY A 11 9.57 -0.45 8.79
CA GLY A 11 10.87 0.05 9.28
C GLY A 11 11.34 1.24 8.44
N THR A 12 12.45 1.06 7.71
CA THR A 12 13.00 2.05 6.77
C THR A 12 12.54 1.85 5.33
N ASP A 13 11.80 0.78 5.05
CA ASP A 13 11.34 0.42 3.71
C ASP A 13 9.90 0.92 3.48
N ILE A 14 9.56 1.14 2.21
CA ILE A 14 8.21 1.45 1.75
C ILE A 14 7.74 0.33 0.83
N VAL A 15 6.60 -0.28 1.16
CA VAL A 15 5.97 -1.35 0.39
C VAL A 15 4.75 -0.79 -0.33
N CYS A 16 4.75 -0.82 -1.67
CA CYS A 16 3.60 -0.44 -2.47
C CYS A 16 2.63 -1.61 -2.69
N VAL A 17 1.40 -1.49 -2.21
CA VAL A 17 0.33 -2.49 -2.35
C VAL A 17 -0.69 -2.00 -3.40
N PRO A 18 -0.83 -2.67 -4.55
CA PRO A 18 -1.84 -2.30 -5.54
C PRO A 18 -3.24 -2.69 -5.04
N ILE A 19 -4.15 -1.72 -5.01
CA ILE A 19 -5.56 -1.93 -4.64
C ILE A 19 -6.49 -1.23 -5.62
N HIS A 20 -7.74 -1.69 -5.68
CA HIS A 20 -8.77 -1.10 -6.52
C HIS A 20 -9.82 -0.41 -5.65
N VAL A 21 -9.90 0.92 -5.73
CA VAL A 21 -10.82 1.74 -4.91
C VAL A 21 -11.56 2.78 -5.74
N LEU A 22 -12.60 3.38 -5.17
CA LEU A 22 -13.18 4.58 -5.76
C LEU A 22 -12.32 5.78 -5.37
N VAL A 23 -12.03 6.64 -6.35
CA VAL A 23 -11.27 7.88 -6.17
C VAL A 23 -12.12 9.03 -6.66
N CYS A 24 -12.32 10.04 -5.82
CA CYS A 24 -12.98 11.27 -6.22
C CYS A 24 -12.12 11.99 -7.27
N GLN A 25 -12.66 12.20 -8.47
CA GLN A 25 -11.92 12.86 -9.55
C GLN A 25 -11.70 14.36 -9.30
N THR A 26 -12.44 14.95 -8.36
CA THR A 26 -12.34 16.38 -8.04
C THR A 26 -11.29 16.67 -6.98
N CYS A 27 -11.24 15.86 -5.90
CA CYS A 27 -10.35 16.11 -4.75
C CYS A 27 -9.31 15.00 -4.49
N GLY A 28 -9.41 13.86 -5.15
CA GLY A 28 -8.50 12.72 -4.95
C GLY A 28 -8.80 11.84 -3.73
N GLU A 29 -9.89 12.11 -2.99
CA GLU A 29 -10.29 11.29 -1.85
C GLU A 29 -10.52 9.83 -2.26
N ARG A 30 -9.97 8.90 -1.47
CA ARG A 30 -10.03 7.46 -1.71
C ARG A 30 -11.07 6.84 -0.77
N TYR A 31 -11.97 6.03 -1.31
CA TYR A 31 -13.02 5.35 -0.54
C TYR A 31 -12.70 3.86 -0.43
N TYR A 32 -12.46 3.40 0.80
CA TYR A 32 -12.12 2.02 1.10
C TYR A 32 -13.34 1.26 1.61
N ASP A 33 -13.63 0.12 0.99
CA ASP A 33 -14.60 -0.81 1.54
C ASP A 33 -13.97 -1.72 2.62
N ARG A 34 -14.82 -2.42 3.36
CA ARG A 34 -14.37 -3.34 4.43
C ARG A 34 -13.46 -4.45 3.91
N LYS A 35 -13.62 -4.87 2.66
CA LYS A 35 -12.81 -5.94 2.06
C LYS A 35 -11.39 -5.45 1.78
N THR A 36 -11.27 -4.24 1.26
CA THR A 36 -10.02 -3.55 0.97
C THR A 36 -9.24 -3.28 2.24
N MET A 37 -9.90 -2.75 3.28
CA MET A 37 -9.27 -2.52 4.58
C MET A 37 -8.72 -3.81 5.19
N ARG A 38 -9.53 -4.88 5.23
CA ARG A 38 -9.07 -6.20 5.71
C ARG A 38 -7.90 -6.76 4.91
N HIS A 39 -7.88 -6.52 3.60
CA HIS A 39 -6.75 -6.95 2.76
C HIS A 39 -5.47 -6.20 3.11
N LEU A 40 -5.54 -4.88 3.31
CA LEU A 40 -4.39 -4.07 3.73
C LEU A 40 -3.87 -4.50 5.12
N GLU A 41 -4.77 -4.76 6.07
CA GLU A 41 -4.42 -5.28 7.41
C GLU A 41 -3.72 -6.65 7.34
N GLU A 42 -4.21 -7.55 6.48
CA GLU A 42 -3.60 -8.86 6.24
C GLU A 42 -2.20 -8.73 5.64
N VAL A 43 -2.04 -7.86 4.63
CA VAL A 43 -0.74 -7.59 4.02
C VAL A 43 0.23 -7.02 5.05
N GLU A 44 -0.20 -6.02 5.84
CA GLU A 44 0.63 -5.44 6.90
C GLU A 44 1.09 -6.50 7.91
N ARG A 45 0.20 -7.39 8.34
CA ARG A 45 0.56 -8.50 9.24
C ARG A 45 1.62 -9.41 8.60
N GLN A 46 1.43 -9.82 7.35
CA GLN A 46 2.38 -10.68 6.63
C GLN A 46 3.76 -10.02 6.46
N LEU A 47 3.79 -8.71 6.22
CA LEU A 47 5.03 -7.94 6.14
C LEU A 47 5.78 -7.93 7.47
N ARG A 48 5.07 -7.71 8.58
CA ARG A 48 5.65 -7.71 9.93
C ARG A 48 6.18 -9.08 10.35
N GLU A 49 5.54 -10.16 9.92
CA GLU A 49 5.97 -11.53 10.18
C GLU A 49 7.12 -12.01 9.27
N GLY A 50 7.55 -11.18 8.30
CA GLY A 50 8.60 -11.55 7.34
C GLY A 50 8.14 -12.52 6.24
N ASN A 51 6.83 -12.73 6.10
CA ASN A 51 6.22 -13.66 5.15
C ASN A 51 5.89 -13.02 3.79
N GLY A 52 6.17 -11.72 3.62
CA GLY A 52 5.90 -10.99 2.38
C GLY A 52 6.87 -11.34 1.26
N ARG A 53 6.36 -11.82 0.11
CA ARG A 53 7.14 -11.95 -1.14
C ARG A 53 7.27 -10.59 -1.81
N LEU A 54 8.25 -9.80 -1.35
CA LEU A 54 8.55 -8.49 -1.91
C LEU A 54 9.51 -8.59 -3.09
N ARG A 55 9.34 -7.70 -4.06
CA ARG A 55 10.30 -7.46 -5.14
C ARG A 55 10.66 -5.99 -5.12
N GLU A 56 11.95 -5.68 -5.22
CA GLU A 56 12.41 -4.31 -5.42
C GLU A 56 11.84 -3.76 -6.74
N VAL A 57 11.17 -2.61 -6.68
CA VAL A 57 10.59 -1.93 -7.85
C VAL A 57 11.24 -0.59 -8.16
N GLY A 58 12.19 -0.16 -7.32
CA GLY A 58 12.91 1.11 -7.42
C GLY A 58 13.67 1.40 -6.14
N ARG A 59 14.44 2.50 -6.12
CA ARG A 59 15.23 2.94 -4.98
C ARG A 59 14.74 4.27 -4.45
N VAL A 60 14.43 4.32 -3.16
CA VAL A 60 14.12 5.56 -2.44
C VAL A 60 15.40 6.11 -1.82
N LEU A 61 15.68 7.39 -2.04
CA LEU A 61 16.83 8.09 -1.45
C LEU A 61 16.31 9.12 -0.44
N MET A 62 16.94 9.18 0.72
CA MET A 62 16.71 10.26 1.67
C MET A 62 17.78 11.33 1.49
N TYR A 63 17.36 12.60 1.40
CA TYR A 63 18.25 13.75 1.40
C TYR A 63 18.69 14.06 2.85
N GLY A 64 19.96 14.40 3.03
CA GLY A 64 20.57 14.77 4.31
C GLY A 64 21.35 16.06 4.19
#